data_AF-A0A9E3RK45-F1
#
_entry.id   AF-A0A9E3RK45-F1
#
_cell.length_a   1.000
_cell.length_b   1.000
_cell.length_c   1.000
_cell.angle_alpha   90.00
_cell.angle_beta   90.00
_cell.angle_gamma   90.00
#
_symmetry.space_group_name_H-M   'P 1'
#
loop_
_entity.id
_entity.type
_entity.pdbx_description
1 polymer ?
#
loop_
_entity_poly.entity_id
_entity_poly.type
_entity_poly.pdbx_seq_one_letter_code
_entity_poly.pdbx_strand_id
1 'polypeptide(L)'
;MKYLRAIEILLGAVFIFSAVTKALDLHAFAVQVSYYGVVREPTLVPLVANTMVCVEMAFGTALLMGLRLRGLVLLATGGLLVGFTALIAYAWAFKGLKDCGCFGAYIKMGPGVSIGKNVVLLAMVVAGLIPLLKKRETSEGPTRLGPTRVGYALGVLGVVVVAVSAAFGKPAPESPPTKPTSADKPFAAYVIEDEGMTYDLGKDEYLVAMLSATCEHCQAAVAVLNELAEQPDALPIVSLMLGTEEEMEEFRTLTDPHFPLKAIEALQFMSLIGTEPPRFYVIRDGASLAQTDILDPTLEDLQKFLATSSK
;
A
#
# COMPACT_ATOMS: atom_id res chain seq x y z
N MET A 1 -8.69 -36.57 15.20
CA MET A 1 -9.10 -36.28 13.79
C MET A 1 -10.14 -35.17 13.67
N LYS A 2 -11.25 -35.19 14.43
CA LYS A 2 -12.29 -34.13 14.39
C LYS A 2 -11.77 -32.74 14.80
N TYR A 3 -11.00 -32.65 15.89
CA TYR A 3 -10.39 -31.40 16.36
C TYR A 3 -9.45 -30.74 15.33
N LEU A 4 -8.54 -31.53 14.72
CA LEU A 4 -7.67 -31.05 13.64
C LEU A 4 -8.47 -30.48 12.47
N ARG A 5 -9.56 -31.15 12.08
CA ARG A 5 -10.40 -30.69 10.99
C ARG A 5 -11.12 -29.38 11.32
N ALA A 6 -11.54 -29.19 12.57
CA ALA A 6 -12.12 -27.93 13.03
C ALA A 6 -11.10 -26.78 12.97
N ILE A 7 -9.85 -27.01 13.38
CA ILE A 7 -8.75 -26.04 13.24
C ILE A 7 -8.53 -25.64 11.78
N GLU A 8 -8.45 -26.62 10.88
CA GLU A 8 -8.25 -26.36 9.44
C GLU A 8 -9.40 -25.55 8.84
N ILE A 9 -10.64 -25.87 9.23
CA ILE A 9 -11.82 -25.13 8.75
C ILE A 9 -11.78 -23.69 9.25
N LEU A 10 -11.47 -23.49 10.53
CA LEU A 10 -11.42 -22.15 11.13
C LEU A 10 -10.29 -21.30 10.53
N LEU A 11 -9.08 -21.84 10.44
CA LEU A 11 -7.94 -21.17 9.80
C LEU A 11 -8.24 -20.86 8.33
N GLY A 12 -8.80 -21.83 7.60
CA GLY A 12 -9.17 -21.67 6.20
C GLY A 12 -10.21 -20.57 5.99
N ALA A 13 -11.25 -20.53 6.83
CA ALA A 13 -12.29 -19.51 6.78
C ALA A 13 -11.73 -18.10 7.04
N VAL A 14 -10.83 -17.93 8.02
CA VAL A 14 -10.21 -16.62 8.32
C VAL A 14 -9.36 -16.15 7.14
N PHE A 15 -8.58 -17.04 6.52
CA PHE A 15 -7.74 -16.70 5.37
C PHE A 15 -8.56 -16.33 4.14
N ILE A 16 -9.62 -17.10 3.84
CA ILE A 16 -10.52 -16.77 2.72
C ILE A 16 -11.24 -15.45 2.99
N PHE A 17 -11.76 -15.24 4.19
CA PHE A 17 -12.41 -13.99 4.54
C PHE A 17 -11.46 -12.80 4.36
N SER A 18 -10.22 -12.92 4.86
CA SER A 18 -9.16 -11.92 4.67
C SER A 18 -8.83 -11.65 3.20
N ALA A 19 -8.71 -12.70 2.38
CA ALA A 19 -8.43 -12.55 0.96
C ALA A 19 -9.61 -11.93 0.19
N VAL A 20 -10.86 -12.32 0.50
CA VAL A 20 -12.06 -11.74 -0.12
C VAL A 20 -12.15 -10.26 0.19
N THR A 21 -12.01 -9.84 1.45
CA THR A 21 -12.17 -8.42 1.80
C THR A 21 -11.07 -7.55 1.22
N LYS A 22 -9.84 -8.07 1.04
CA LYS A 22 -8.78 -7.40 0.28
C LYS A 22 -9.07 -7.35 -1.22
N ALA A 23 -9.68 -8.39 -1.77
CA ALA A 23 -10.03 -8.44 -3.19
C ALA A 23 -11.18 -7.49 -3.57
N LEU A 24 -12.07 -7.15 -2.62
CA LEU A 24 -13.17 -6.20 -2.84
C LEU A 24 -12.65 -4.80 -3.19
N ASP A 25 -11.55 -4.37 -2.58
CA ASP A 25 -10.85 -3.13 -2.89
C ASP A 25 -9.34 -3.37 -2.91
N LEU A 26 -8.91 -3.99 -4.01
CA LEU A 26 -7.51 -4.33 -4.21
C LEU A 26 -6.64 -3.08 -4.37
N HIS A 27 -7.20 -1.98 -4.87
CA HIS A 27 -6.48 -0.73 -5.01
C HIS A 27 -6.14 -0.15 -3.63
N ALA A 28 -7.11 -0.06 -2.72
CA ALA A 28 -6.85 0.35 -1.34
C ALA A 28 -5.87 -0.60 -0.64
N PHE A 29 -5.96 -1.91 -0.90
CA PHE A 29 -4.97 -2.86 -0.38
C PHE A 29 -3.57 -2.64 -0.98
N ALA A 30 -3.44 -2.32 -2.26
CA ALA A 30 -2.17 -1.98 -2.89
C ALA A 30 -1.55 -0.73 -2.28
N VAL A 31 -2.35 0.30 -2.00
CA VAL A 31 -1.91 1.48 -1.25
C VAL A 31 -1.41 1.08 0.13
N GLN A 32 -2.13 0.22 0.86
CA GLN A 32 -1.68 -0.32 2.14
C GLN A 32 -0.35 -1.08 2.02
N VAL A 33 -0.15 -1.87 0.96
CA VAL A 33 1.12 -2.57 0.67
C VAL A 33 2.27 -1.58 0.48
N SER A 34 2.03 -0.42 -0.14
CA SER A 34 3.07 0.60 -0.34
C SER A 34 3.59 1.19 0.99
N TYR A 35 2.73 1.36 1.99
CA TYR A 35 3.13 1.88 3.31
C TYR A 35 4.06 0.95 4.10
N TYR A 36 4.12 -0.34 3.75
CA TYR A 36 5.11 -1.24 4.34
C TYR A 36 6.55 -0.91 3.89
N GLY A 37 6.72 -0.19 2.78
CA GLY A 37 8.02 0.28 2.30
C GLY A 37 8.99 -0.82 1.83
N VAL A 38 8.52 -2.07 1.69
CA VAL A 38 9.32 -3.21 1.20
C VAL A 38 9.42 -3.22 -0.31
N VAL A 39 8.32 -2.88 -1.00
CA VAL A 39 8.27 -2.73 -2.45
C VAL A 39 8.44 -1.25 -2.75
N ARG A 40 9.60 -0.86 -3.28
CA ARG A 40 9.93 0.54 -3.58
C ARG A 40 9.42 0.99 -4.95
N GLU A 41 9.28 0.04 -5.87
CA GLU A 41 8.86 0.30 -7.24
C GLU A 41 7.32 0.35 -7.30
N PRO A 42 6.70 1.52 -7.58
CA PRO A 42 5.25 1.69 -7.56
C PRO A 42 4.53 0.78 -8.55
N THR A 43 5.15 0.50 -9.70
CA THR A 43 4.57 -0.37 -10.74
C THR A 43 4.44 -1.83 -10.29
N LEU A 44 5.24 -2.27 -9.31
CA LEU A 44 5.19 -3.62 -8.75
C LEU A 44 4.22 -3.77 -7.58
N VAL A 45 3.80 -2.66 -6.94
CA VAL A 45 2.94 -2.70 -5.75
C VAL A 45 1.60 -3.41 -6.03
N PRO A 46 0.86 -3.11 -7.11
CA PRO A 46 -0.40 -3.81 -7.41
C PRO A 46 -0.20 -5.31 -7.67
N LEU A 47 0.91 -5.69 -8.31
CA LEU A 47 1.24 -7.09 -8.58
C LEU A 47 1.50 -7.85 -7.27
N VAL A 48 2.25 -7.25 -6.35
CA VAL A 48 2.54 -7.85 -5.03
C VAL A 48 1.26 -7.98 -4.20
N ALA A 49 0.42 -6.92 -4.17
CA ALA A 49 -0.86 -6.94 -3.50
C ALA A 49 -1.77 -8.08 -4.01
N ASN A 50 -1.90 -8.21 -5.32
CA ASN A 50 -2.64 -9.32 -5.94
C ASN A 50 -2.05 -10.69 -5.56
N THR A 51 -0.72 -10.81 -5.62
CA THR A 51 -0.04 -12.07 -5.29
C THR A 51 -0.31 -12.47 -3.83
N MET A 52 -0.28 -11.53 -2.89
CA MET A 52 -0.60 -11.79 -1.49
C MET A 52 -2.04 -12.30 -1.31
N VAL A 53 -3.02 -11.66 -1.99
CA VAL A 53 -4.43 -12.10 -1.97
C VAL A 53 -4.57 -13.51 -2.54
N CYS A 54 -3.92 -13.80 -3.68
CA CYS A 54 -3.95 -15.12 -4.30
C CYS A 54 -3.34 -16.19 -3.38
N VAL A 55 -2.22 -15.89 -2.72
CA VAL A 55 -1.56 -16.79 -1.77
C VAL A 55 -2.45 -17.06 -0.56
N GLU A 56 -3.00 -16.03 0.08
CA GLU A 56 -3.90 -16.19 1.23
C GLU A 56 -5.13 -17.04 0.87
N MET A 57 -5.73 -16.76 -0.30
CA MET A 57 -6.88 -17.50 -0.81
C MET A 57 -6.54 -18.97 -1.11
N ALA A 58 -5.37 -19.24 -1.68
CA ALA A 58 -4.90 -20.59 -1.97
C ALA A 58 -4.72 -21.41 -0.68
N PHE A 59 -4.04 -20.84 0.32
CA PHE A 59 -3.85 -21.49 1.61
C PHE A 59 -5.17 -21.68 2.36
N GLY A 60 -6.05 -20.67 2.33
CA GLY A 60 -7.37 -20.75 2.92
C GLY A 60 -8.21 -21.89 2.32
N THR A 61 -8.21 -22.01 0.99
CA THR A 61 -8.91 -23.07 0.25
C THR A 61 -8.29 -24.44 0.53
N ALA A 62 -6.96 -24.56 0.54
CA ALA A 62 -6.27 -25.82 0.84
C ALA A 62 -6.61 -26.34 2.24
N LEU A 63 -6.66 -25.45 3.24
CA LEU A 63 -7.08 -25.76 4.61
C LEU A 63 -8.57 -26.16 4.67
N LEU A 64 -9.46 -25.38 4.02
CA LEU A 64 -10.88 -25.73 3.93
C LEU A 64 -11.10 -27.10 3.28
N MET A 65 -10.31 -27.49 2.28
CA MET A 65 -10.41 -28.82 1.65
C MET A 65 -9.73 -29.93 2.46
N GLY A 66 -8.94 -29.58 3.48
CA GLY A 66 -8.21 -30.54 4.32
C GLY A 66 -7.00 -31.14 3.60
N LEU A 67 -6.41 -30.37 2.69
CA LEU A 67 -5.24 -30.75 1.91
C LEU A 67 -4.00 -30.66 2.81
N ARG A 68 -3.71 -31.73 3.53
CA ARG A 68 -2.67 -31.69 4.57
C ARG A 68 -1.24 -31.74 4.04
N LEU A 69 -0.98 -32.42 2.93
CA LEU A 69 0.37 -32.68 2.39
C LEU A 69 1.41 -33.01 3.49
N ARG A 70 1.07 -33.95 4.39
CA ARG A 70 1.89 -34.31 5.58
C ARG A 70 2.19 -33.14 6.54
N GLY A 71 1.27 -32.19 6.67
CA GLY A 71 1.41 -31.00 7.49
C GLY A 71 2.09 -29.82 6.79
N LEU A 72 2.54 -29.97 5.54
CA LEU A 72 3.20 -28.89 4.80
C LEU A 72 2.31 -27.66 4.64
N VAL A 73 1.01 -27.84 4.39
CA VAL A 73 0.08 -26.71 4.24
C VAL A 73 -0.06 -25.93 5.55
N LEU A 74 -0.17 -26.62 6.69
CA LEU A 74 -0.18 -25.97 8.01
C LEU A 74 1.14 -25.26 8.32
N LEU A 75 2.27 -25.91 8.01
CA LEU A 75 3.60 -25.32 8.21
C LEU A 75 3.80 -24.06 7.35
N ALA A 76 3.44 -24.11 6.08
CA ALA A 76 3.51 -22.96 5.19
C ALA A 76 2.53 -21.85 5.57
N THR A 77 1.33 -22.19 6.08
CA THR A 77 0.40 -21.22 6.69
C THR A 77 1.05 -20.53 7.89
N GLY A 78 1.73 -21.29 8.76
CA GLY A 78 2.50 -20.74 9.87
C GLY A 78 3.63 -19.83 9.40
N GLY A 79 4.38 -20.23 8.37
CA GLY A 79 5.42 -19.41 7.74
C GLY A 79 4.88 -18.08 7.21
N LEU A 80 3.72 -18.11 6.55
CA LEU A 80 3.06 -16.90 6.06
C LEU A 80 2.64 -15.97 7.21
N LEU A 81 2.06 -16.52 8.29
CA LEU A 81 1.68 -15.74 9.47
C LEU A 81 2.89 -15.11 10.16
N VAL A 82 4.01 -15.85 10.27
CA VAL A 82 5.27 -15.29 10.80
C VAL A 82 5.76 -14.16 9.90
N GLY A 83 5.76 -14.36 8.58
CA GLY A 83 6.15 -13.35 7.60
C GLY A 83 5.31 -12.07 7.71
N PHE A 84 3.98 -12.20 7.74
CA PHE A 84 3.07 -11.06 7.91
C PHE A 84 3.26 -10.36 9.26
N THR A 85 3.47 -11.12 10.33
CA THR A 85 3.71 -10.55 11.66
C THR A 85 5.02 -9.78 11.70
N ALA A 86 6.10 -10.32 11.12
CA ALA A 86 7.39 -9.65 11.00
C ALA A 86 7.29 -8.37 10.16
N LEU A 87 6.54 -8.43 9.05
CA LEU A 87 6.30 -7.29 8.17
C LEU A 87 5.53 -6.16 8.89
N ILE A 88 4.48 -6.50 9.65
CA ILE A 88 3.73 -5.54 10.48
C ILE A 88 4.63 -4.95 11.56
N ALA A 89 5.42 -5.77 12.26
CA ALA A 89 6.33 -5.28 13.29
C ALA A 89 7.40 -4.34 12.72
N TYR A 90 7.95 -4.66 11.55
CA TYR A 90 8.90 -3.81 10.83
C TYR A 90 8.28 -2.46 10.46
N ALA A 91 7.13 -2.46 9.79
CA ALA A 91 6.50 -1.22 9.34
C ALA A 91 5.97 -0.39 10.51
N TRP A 92 5.55 -1.02 11.60
CA TRP A 92 5.18 -0.31 12.82
C TRP A 92 6.39 0.37 13.49
N ALA A 93 7.54 -0.31 13.56
CA ALA A 93 8.74 0.22 14.20
C ALA A 93 9.47 1.29 13.37
N PHE A 94 9.47 1.17 12.04
CA PHE A 94 10.33 1.99 11.16
C PHE A 94 9.57 2.84 10.14
N LYS A 95 8.26 2.62 9.93
CA LYS A 95 7.46 3.30 8.91
C LYS A 95 6.18 3.96 9.47
N GLY A 96 6.02 3.99 10.79
CA GLY A 96 4.88 4.64 11.44
C GLY A 96 3.52 4.05 11.05
N LEU A 97 3.46 2.76 10.65
CA LEU A 97 2.26 2.13 10.13
C LEU A 97 1.11 2.18 11.15
N LYS A 98 -0.01 2.83 10.78
CA LYS A 98 -1.21 2.94 11.63
C LYS A 98 -2.28 1.88 11.32
N ASP A 99 -2.36 1.40 10.07
CA ASP A 99 -3.30 0.39 9.62
C ASP A 99 -2.58 -0.75 8.89
N CYS A 100 -2.87 -1.99 9.27
CA CYS A 100 -2.25 -3.18 8.70
C CYS A 100 -2.95 -3.72 7.44
N GLY A 101 -4.16 -3.27 7.13
CA GLY A 101 -4.87 -3.76 5.94
C GLY A 101 -5.22 -5.26 5.97
N CYS A 102 -5.14 -5.90 7.15
CA CYS A 102 -5.32 -7.34 7.30
C CYS A 102 -6.67 -7.86 6.79
N PHE A 103 -7.71 -7.02 6.79
CA PHE A 103 -9.03 -7.34 6.26
C PHE A 103 -9.48 -6.31 5.21
N GLY A 104 -8.54 -5.72 4.47
CA GLY A 104 -8.82 -4.68 3.48
C GLY A 104 -9.37 -3.40 4.11
N ALA A 105 -10.01 -2.55 3.30
CA ALA A 105 -10.58 -1.28 3.75
C ALA A 105 -11.80 -1.43 4.69
N TYR A 106 -12.38 -2.62 4.78
CA TYR A 106 -13.59 -2.88 5.57
C TYR A 106 -13.38 -2.88 7.08
N ILE A 107 -12.21 -3.34 7.55
CA ILE A 107 -11.90 -3.39 8.99
C ILE A 107 -10.48 -2.87 9.20
N LYS A 108 -10.39 -1.58 9.53
CA LYS A 108 -9.14 -0.92 9.92
C LYS A 108 -8.65 -1.55 11.22
N MET A 109 -7.41 -2.03 11.23
CA MET A 109 -6.82 -2.68 12.41
C MET A 109 -5.41 -2.17 12.66
N GLY A 110 -5.20 -1.66 13.88
CA GLY A 110 -3.89 -1.26 14.33
C GLY A 110 -2.89 -2.44 14.40
N PRO A 111 -1.58 -2.16 14.39
CA PRO A 111 -0.52 -3.17 14.47
C PRO A 111 -0.66 -4.15 15.63
N GLY A 112 -0.95 -3.67 16.84
CA GLY A 112 -1.08 -4.52 18.03
C GLY A 112 -2.20 -5.57 17.90
N VAL A 113 -3.37 -5.17 17.40
CA VAL A 113 -4.51 -6.08 17.21
C VAL A 113 -4.19 -7.10 16.11
N SER A 114 -3.57 -6.66 15.02
CA SER A 114 -3.20 -7.53 13.90
C SER A 114 -2.15 -8.57 14.30
N ILE A 115 -1.13 -8.17 15.06
CA ILE A 115 -0.12 -9.08 15.62
C ILE A 115 -0.78 -10.07 16.59
N GLY A 116 -1.63 -9.60 17.51
CA GLY A 116 -2.34 -10.46 18.45
C GLY A 116 -3.20 -11.52 17.75
N LYS A 117 -3.94 -11.13 16.71
CA LYS A 117 -4.68 -12.05 15.84
C LYS A 117 -3.73 -13.10 15.25
N ASN A 118 -2.63 -12.69 14.63
CA ASN A 118 -1.70 -13.62 13.99
C ASN A 118 -1.07 -14.60 15.00
N VAL A 119 -0.79 -14.17 16.23
CA VAL A 119 -0.31 -15.04 17.32
C VAL A 119 -1.35 -16.10 17.68
N VAL A 120 -2.64 -15.73 17.77
CA VAL A 120 -3.73 -16.70 18.00
C VAL A 120 -3.84 -17.69 16.84
N LEU A 121 -3.77 -17.21 15.59
CA LEU A 121 -3.77 -18.09 14.41
C LEU A 121 -2.56 -19.03 14.39
N LEU A 122 -1.37 -18.54 14.77
CA LEU A 122 -0.15 -19.34 14.90
C LEU A 122 -0.28 -20.42 15.98
N ALA A 123 -0.87 -20.09 17.13
CA ALA A 123 -1.13 -21.07 18.19
C ALA A 123 -2.04 -22.21 17.69
N MET A 124 -3.05 -21.89 16.88
CA MET A 124 -3.90 -22.89 16.23
C MET A 124 -3.13 -23.75 15.21
N VAL A 125 -2.23 -23.15 14.42
CA VAL A 125 -1.35 -23.90 13.50
C VAL A 125 -0.49 -24.90 14.27
N VAL A 126 0.15 -24.47 15.37
CA VAL A 126 0.98 -25.33 16.22
C VAL A 126 0.14 -26.45 16.82
N ALA A 127 -1.05 -26.14 17.37
CA ALA A 127 -1.98 -27.14 17.90
C ALA A 127 -2.40 -28.17 16.84
N GLY A 128 -2.56 -27.76 15.57
CA GLY A 128 -2.83 -28.63 14.44
C GLY A 128 -1.65 -29.51 14.02
N LEU A 129 -0.42 -29.02 14.18
CA LEU A 129 0.81 -29.76 13.85
C LEU A 129 1.16 -30.86 14.86
N ILE A 130 0.95 -30.64 16.16
CA ILE A 130 1.25 -31.61 17.24
C ILE A 130 0.74 -33.04 16.93
N PRO A 131 -0.55 -33.27 16.59
CA PRO A 131 -1.05 -34.62 16.29
C PRO A 131 -0.49 -35.21 14.99
N LEU A 132 -0.04 -34.37 14.05
CA LEU A 132 0.59 -34.81 12.79
C LEU A 132 2.05 -35.23 13.00
N LEU A 133 2.77 -34.54 13.89
CA LEU A 133 4.14 -34.89 14.28
C LEU A 133 4.18 -36.19 15.07
N LYS A 134 3.26 -36.37 16.03
CA LYS A 134 3.15 -37.59 16.84
C LYS A 134 2.80 -38.85 16.02
N LYS A 135 2.15 -38.68 14.87
CA LYS A 135 1.81 -39.77 13.94
C LYS A 135 2.97 -40.10 12.98
N ARG A 136 3.97 -39.23 12.82
CA ARG A 136 5.11 -39.44 11.93
C ARG A 136 6.07 -40.54 12.43
N GLU A 137 6.03 -40.87 13.72
CA GLU A 137 6.83 -41.94 14.34
C GLU A 137 6.27 -43.35 14.11
N THR A 138 4.99 -43.50 13.76
CA THR A 138 4.36 -44.78 13.45
C THR A 138 4.01 -44.85 11.97
N SER A 139 4.99 -45.26 11.16
CA SER A 139 4.91 -45.70 9.74
C SER A 139 3.65 -45.33 8.95
N GLU A 140 3.81 -44.52 7.89
CA GLU A 140 3.34 -44.86 6.54
C GLU A 140 3.86 -43.85 5.50
N GLY A 141 4.19 -44.36 4.30
CA GLY A 141 4.75 -43.64 3.15
C GLY A 141 3.88 -42.51 2.61
N PRO A 142 4.13 -41.99 1.39
CA PRO A 142 3.37 -40.86 0.87
C PRO A 142 1.91 -41.27 0.80
N THR A 143 1.06 -40.61 1.59
CA THR A 143 -0.39 -40.75 1.46
C THR A 143 -0.69 -40.31 0.03
N ARG A 144 -0.91 -41.28 -0.87
CA ARG A 144 -1.24 -40.99 -2.27
C ARG A 144 -2.51 -40.15 -2.24
N LEU A 145 -2.35 -38.86 -2.49
CA LEU A 145 -3.46 -37.95 -2.68
C LEU A 145 -4.15 -38.45 -3.95
N GLY A 146 -5.38 -38.97 -3.81
CA GLY A 146 -6.12 -39.46 -4.97
C GLY A 146 -6.16 -38.37 -6.05
N PRO A 147 -5.88 -38.69 -7.33
CA PRO A 147 -5.73 -37.70 -8.39
C PRO A 147 -6.91 -36.74 -8.52
N THR A 148 -8.11 -37.19 -8.11
CA THR A 148 -9.34 -36.40 -8.02
C THR A 148 -9.30 -35.28 -7.00
N ARG A 149 -8.72 -35.46 -5.81
CA ARG A 149 -8.65 -34.39 -4.79
C ARG A 149 -7.61 -33.32 -5.12
N VAL A 150 -6.50 -33.73 -5.75
CA VAL A 150 -5.50 -32.82 -6.31
C VAL A 150 -6.11 -32.03 -7.46
N GLY A 151 -6.80 -32.72 -8.39
CA GLY A 151 -7.47 -32.09 -9.52
C GLY A 151 -8.54 -31.08 -9.10
N TYR A 152 -9.34 -31.40 -8.07
CA TYR A 152 -10.31 -30.45 -7.51
C TYR A 152 -9.65 -29.24 -6.85
N ALA A 153 -8.59 -29.44 -6.06
CA ALA A 153 -7.89 -28.32 -5.42
C ALA A 153 -7.21 -27.40 -6.44
N LEU A 154 -6.57 -27.97 -7.47
CA LEU A 154 -5.97 -27.21 -8.58
C LEU A 154 -7.02 -26.54 -9.44
N GLY A 155 -8.17 -27.19 -9.67
CA GLY A 155 -9.30 -26.62 -10.39
C GLY A 155 -9.93 -25.44 -9.65
N VAL A 156 -10.15 -25.55 -8.34
CA VAL A 156 -10.66 -24.45 -7.52
C VAL A 156 -9.64 -23.32 -7.44
N LEU A 157 -8.36 -23.61 -7.23
CA LEU A 157 -7.30 -22.60 -7.26
C LEU A 157 -7.25 -21.88 -8.61
N GLY A 158 -7.33 -22.61 -9.71
CA GLY A 158 -7.37 -22.04 -11.06
C GLY A 158 -8.60 -21.15 -11.30
N VAL A 159 -9.79 -21.62 -10.89
CA VAL A 159 -11.03 -20.83 -11.00
C VAL A 159 -10.97 -19.57 -10.12
N VAL A 160 -10.39 -19.66 -8.93
CA VAL A 160 -10.28 -18.51 -8.03
C VAL A 160 -9.25 -17.51 -8.54
N VAL A 161 -8.10 -17.97 -9.04
CA VAL A 161 -7.13 -17.08 -9.70
C VAL A 161 -7.75 -16.43 -10.94
N VAL A 162 -8.51 -17.15 -11.75
CA VAL A 162 -9.21 -16.61 -12.92
C VAL A 162 -10.33 -15.66 -12.52
N ALA A 163 -11.10 -15.94 -11.47
CA ALA A 163 -12.19 -15.08 -10.99
C ALA A 163 -11.66 -13.80 -10.36
N VAL A 164 -10.60 -13.91 -9.55
CA VAL A 164 -9.86 -12.76 -9.01
C VAL A 164 -9.30 -11.96 -10.19
N SER A 165 -8.61 -12.60 -11.15
CA SER A 165 -8.09 -11.96 -12.39
C SER A 165 -9.17 -11.32 -13.28
N ALA A 166 -10.37 -11.90 -13.36
CA ALA A 166 -11.48 -11.36 -14.15
C ALA A 166 -12.16 -10.18 -13.45
N ALA A 167 -12.10 -10.11 -12.10
CA ALA A 167 -12.52 -8.93 -11.36
C ALA A 167 -11.63 -7.70 -11.65
N PHE A 168 -10.38 -7.90 -12.11
CA PHE A 168 -9.52 -6.83 -12.66
C PHE A 168 -10.02 -6.28 -14.01
N GLY A 169 -10.92 -6.98 -14.69
CA GLY A 169 -11.51 -6.49 -15.95
C GLY A 169 -12.43 -5.29 -15.76
N LYS A 170 -12.81 -4.96 -14.51
CA LYS A 170 -13.48 -3.71 -14.20
C LYS A 170 -12.43 -2.64 -13.94
N PRO A 171 -12.25 -1.66 -14.85
CA PRO A 171 -11.41 -0.52 -14.55
C PRO A 171 -11.93 0.15 -13.27
N ALA A 172 -11.01 0.59 -12.43
CA ALA A 172 -11.32 1.50 -11.32
C ALA A 172 -12.13 2.69 -11.87
N PRO A 173 -13.05 3.28 -11.09
CA PRO A 173 -13.73 4.50 -11.50
C PRO A 173 -12.69 5.54 -11.92
N GLU A 174 -12.89 6.11 -13.12
CA GLU A 174 -11.98 7.04 -13.79
C GLU A 174 -11.49 8.15 -12.85
N SER A 175 -10.24 8.01 -12.41
CA SER A 175 -9.38 9.09 -11.94
C SER A 175 -8.42 9.49 -13.08
N PRO A 176 -7.92 10.75 -13.11
CA PRO A 176 -7.16 11.31 -14.24
C PRO A 176 -5.87 10.52 -14.54
N PRO A 177 -5.25 10.76 -15.72
CA PRO A 177 -4.64 9.74 -16.56
C PRO A 177 -3.68 8.78 -15.85
N THR A 178 -3.96 7.49 -16.06
CA THR A 178 -3.30 6.28 -15.55
C THR A 178 -1.97 5.95 -16.25
N LYS A 179 -1.32 6.92 -16.88
CA LYS A 179 0.03 6.71 -17.42
C LYS A 179 0.99 7.58 -16.63
N PRO A 180 2.08 7.02 -16.08
CA PRO A 180 3.25 7.84 -15.84
C PRO A 180 3.57 8.43 -17.21
N THR A 181 3.30 9.73 -17.35
CA THR A 181 4.01 10.59 -18.30
C THR A 181 5.46 10.13 -18.26
N SER A 182 6.05 9.84 -19.43
CA SER A 182 7.36 9.17 -19.61
C SER A 182 8.29 9.38 -18.41
N ALA A 183 9.04 8.37 -17.96
CA ALA A 183 9.91 8.45 -16.77
C ALA A 183 10.72 9.77 -16.63
N ASP A 184 11.03 10.42 -17.75
CA ASP A 184 11.72 11.70 -17.87
C ASP A 184 10.88 12.96 -17.50
N LYS A 185 9.55 12.87 -17.48
CA LYS A 185 8.60 14.00 -17.31
C LYS A 185 7.42 13.69 -16.36
N PRO A 186 7.68 13.27 -15.11
CA PRO A 186 6.64 12.77 -14.20
C PRO A 186 5.48 13.75 -13.95
N PHE A 187 5.69 15.07 -14.07
CA PHE A 187 4.68 16.07 -13.74
C PHE A 187 3.82 16.54 -14.91
N ALA A 188 4.14 16.15 -16.16
CA ALA A 188 3.50 16.73 -17.35
C ALA A 188 2.01 16.37 -17.54
N ALA A 189 1.44 15.48 -16.72
CA ALA A 189 0.02 15.14 -16.76
C ALA A 189 -0.85 15.98 -15.82
N TYR A 190 -0.26 16.80 -14.94
CA TYR A 190 -1.00 17.56 -13.93
C TYR A 190 -1.35 18.95 -14.43
N VAL A 191 -2.65 19.19 -14.57
CA VAL A 191 -3.21 20.51 -14.83
C VAL A 191 -4.16 20.84 -13.67
N ILE A 192 -3.90 21.96 -13.00
CA ILE A 192 -4.63 22.41 -11.82
C ILE A 192 -5.37 23.70 -12.17
N GLU A 193 -6.65 23.76 -11.85
CA GLU A 193 -7.46 24.98 -11.96
C GLU A 193 -7.77 25.46 -10.54
N ASP A 194 -7.40 26.69 -10.23
CA ASP A 194 -7.59 27.28 -8.91
C ASP A 194 -7.86 28.79 -9.07
N GLU A 195 -8.97 29.25 -8.49
CA GLU A 195 -9.42 30.65 -8.54
C GLU A 195 -9.47 31.30 -9.95
N GLY A 196 -9.72 30.49 -10.98
CA GLY A 196 -9.78 30.96 -12.38
C GLY A 196 -8.42 31.04 -13.09
N MET A 197 -7.34 30.65 -12.41
CA MET A 197 -6.01 30.45 -12.98
C MET A 197 -5.78 28.97 -13.31
N THR A 198 -5.05 28.71 -14.39
CA THR A 198 -4.67 27.35 -14.79
C THR A 198 -3.16 27.18 -14.63
N TYR A 199 -2.76 26.14 -13.91
CA TYR A 199 -1.38 25.75 -13.67
C TYR A 199 -1.14 24.43 -14.42
N ASP A 200 -0.42 24.47 -15.54
CA ASP A 200 -0.10 23.31 -16.37
C ASP A 200 1.34 22.89 -16.08
N LEU A 201 1.54 21.89 -15.23
CA LEU A 201 2.87 21.45 -14.82
C LEU A 201 3.66 20.81 -15.97
N GLY A 202 3.04 20.56 -17.13
CA GLY A 202 3.71 20.13 -18.35
C GLY A 202 4.38 21.26 -19.13
N LYS A 203 4.20 22.50 -18.70
CA LYS A 203 4.79 23.72 -19.26
C LYS A 203 5.42 24.54 -18.15
N ASP A 204 6.26 25.50 -18.51
CA ASP A 204 6.82 26.49 -17.58
C ASP A 204 7.60 25.86 -16.41
N GLU A 205 7.94 26.68 -15.42
CA GLU A 205 8.74 26.28 -14.26
C GLU A 205 7.95 26.50 -12.97
N TYR A 206 7.95 25.48 -12.10
CA TYR A 206 7.18 25.46 -10.87
C TYR A 206 8.00 24.94 -9.69
N LEU A 207 7.67 25.41 -8.50
CA LEU A 207 8.00 24.74 -7.25
C LEU A 207 6.83 23.83 -6.87
N VAL A 208 7.01 22.51 -7.02
CA VAL A 208 5.99 21.54 -6.63
C VAL A 208 6.26 21.02 -5.22
N ALA A 209 5.28 21.17 -4.32
CA ALA A 209 5.33 20.63 -2.98
C ALA A 209 4.50 19.35 -2.88
N MET A 210 5.12 18.24 -2.48
CA MET A 210 4.43 16.98 -2.19
C MET A 210 4.05 16.96 -0.71
N LEU A 211 2.77 17.16 -0.40
CA LEU A 211 2.28 17.29 0.98
C LEU A 211 1.24 16.22 1.33
N SER A 212 1.15 15.84 2.60
CA SER A 212 0.11 14.94 3.11
C SER A 212 -0.79 15.70 4.07
N ALA A 213 -2.10 15.59 3.91
CA ALA A 213 -3.08 16.32 4.71
C ALA A 213 -2.98 16.00 6.22
N THR A 214 -2.58 14.78 6.56
CA THR A 214 -2.43 14.29 7.94
C THR A 214 -1.00 14.35 8.50
N CYS A 215 -0.08 15.09 7.86
CA CYS A 215 1.34 15.16 8.27
C CYS A 215 1.66 16.51 8.92
N GLU A 216 2.18 16.48 10.15
CA GLU A 216 2.52 17.70 10.92
C GLU A 216 3.62 18.53 10.23
N HIS A 217 4.66 17.87 9.71
CA HIS A 217 5.72 18.53 8.93
C HIS A 217 5.18 19.21 7.66
N CYS A 218 4.18 18.60 7.00
CA CYS A 218 3.52 19.19 5.83
C CYS A 218 2.72 20.43 6.20
N GLN A 219 1.99 20.40 7.33
CA GLN A 219 1.23 21.54 7.82
C GLN A 219 2.17 22.71 8.19
N ALA A 220 3.28 22.42 8.87
CA ALA A 220 4.28 23.41 9.22
C ALA A 220 4.95 24.04 7.99
N ALA A 221 5.21 23.27 6.95
CA ALA A 221 5.82 23.75 5.71
C ALA A 221 4.95 24.79 4.96
N VAL A 222 3.61 24.77 5.11
CA VAL A 222 2.73 25.71 4.40
C VAL A 222 3.02 27.16 4.78
N ALA A 223 3.26 27.45 6.05
CA ALA A 223 3.57 28.82 6.48
C ALA A 223 4.83 29.37 5.78
N VAL A 224 5.84 28.52 5.59
CA VAL A 224 7.09 28.87 4.92
C VAL A 224 6.90 28.99 3.41
N LEU A 225 6.06 28.14 2.80
CA LEU A 225 5.70 28.24 1.39
C LEU A 225 4.87 29.49 1.10
N ASN A 226 3.97 29.90 2.00
CA ASN A 226 3.22 31.16 1.88
C ASN A 226 4.18 32.36 1.89
N GLU A 227 5.12 32.40 2.84
CA GLU A 227 6.14 33.45 2.91
C GLU A 227 7.04 33.46 1.65
N LEU A 228 7.34 32.29 1.10
CA LEU A 228 8.09 32.17 -0.14
C LEU A 228 7.29 32.68 -1.36
N ALA A 229 6.00 32.36 -1.44
CA ALA A 229 5.12 32.77 -2.54
C ALA A 229 4.93 34.30 -2.61
N GLU A 230 5.10 35.01 -1.51
CA GLU A 230 5.02 36.47 -1.44
C GLU A 230 6.28 37.18 -1.96
N GLN A 231 7.36 36.44 -2.27
CA GLN A 231 8.59 37.06 -2.78
C GLN A 231 8.46 37.51 -4.24
N PRO A 232 9.04 38.66 -4.64
CA PRO A 232 8.87 39.22 -5.97
C PRO A 232 9.30 38.32 -7.13
N ASP A 233 10.31 37.49 -6.90
CA ASP A 233 10.92 36.58 -7.88
C ASP A 233 10.60 35.10 -7.58
N ALA A 234 9.53 34.83 -6.81
CA ALA A 234 9.14 33.48 -6.44
C ALA A 234 8.68 32.69 -7.67
N LEU A 235 9.12 31.43 -7.76
CA LEU A 235 8.51 30.48 -8.69
C LEU A 235 7.07 30.21 -8.26
N PRO A 236 6.12 30.07 -9.21
CA PRO A 236 4.77 29.67 -8.89
C PRO A 236 4.77 28.33 -8.14
N ILE A 237 4.08 28.30 -7.00
CA ILE A 237 4.03 27.12 -6.13
C ILE A 237 2.75 26.34 -6.44
N VAL A 238 2.86 25.01 -6.55
CA VAL A 238 1.71 24.11 -6.66
C VAL A 238 1.92 22.94 -5.72
N SER A 239 0.88 22.55 -4.98
CA SER A 239 0.96 21.38 -4.11
C SER A 239 0.21 20.18 -4.70
N LEU A 240 0.88 19.04 -4.77
CA LEU A 240 0.27 17.74 -5.07
C LEU A 240 0.17 16.94 -3.77
N MET A 241 -1.04 16.56 -3.40
CA MET A 241 -1.33 16.11 -2.04
C MET A 241 -1.90 14.71 -1.92
N LEU A 242 -1.57 14.07 -0.80
CA LEU A 242 -2.23 12.87 -0.30
C LEU A 242 -3.25 13.23 0.78
N GLY A 243 -4.51 12.91 0.56
CA GLY A 243 -5.59 13.09 1.52
C GLY A 243 -6.95 12.79 0.90
N THR A 244 -7.93 12.49 1.73
CA THR A 244 -9.35 12.49 1.37
C THR A 244 -9.88 13.92 1.23
N GLU A 245 -11.04 14.10 0.59
CA GLU A 245 -11.67 15.43 0.46
C GLU A 245 -11.85 16.11 1.83
N GLU A 246 -12.32 15.38 2.84
CA GLU A 246 -12.49 15.89 4.21
C GLU A 246 -11.15 16.32 4.83
N GLU A 247 -10.10 15.49 4.71
CA GLU A 247 -8.76 15.81 5.23
C GLU A 247 -8.15 17.02 4.49
N MET A 248 -8.42 17.17 3.20
CA MET A 248 -7.95 18.30 2.39
C MET A 248 -8.65 19.61 2.77
N GLU A 249 -9.96 19.59 3.05
CA GLU A 249 -10.70 20.74 3.56
C GLU A 249 -10.21 21.16 4.96
N GLU A 250 -9.97 20.19 5.84
CA GLU A 250 -9.40 20.43 7.17
C GLU A 250 -7.99 21.06 7.05
N PHE A 251 -7.14 20.49 6.19
CA PHE A 251 -5.80 21.02 5.93
C PHE A 251 -5.85 22.47 5.44
N ARG A 252 -6.70 22.77 4.44
CA ARG A 252 -6.89 24.14 3.92
C ARG A 252 -7.29 25.12 5.01
N THR A 253 -8.24 24.72 5.86
CA THR A 253 -8.73 25.56 6.96
C THR A 253 -7.67 25.81 8.02
N LEU A 254 -6.82 24.80 8.28
CA LEU A 254 -5.79 24.88 9.30
C LEU A 254 -4.58 25.72 8.85
N THR A 255 -4.18 25.59 7.58
CA THR A 255 -2.90 26.13 7.11
C THR A 255 -3.01 27.36 6.22
N ASP A 256 -4.20 27.69 5.71
CA ASP A 256 -4.49 28.85 4.85
C ASP A 256 -3.48 29.02 3.69
N PRO A 257 -3.37 28.05 2.76
CA PRO A 257 -2.35 28.06 1.71
C PRO A 257 -2.65 29.15 0.66
N HIS A 258 -1.64 29.95 0.31
CA HIS A 258 -1.72 30.98 -0.74
C HIS A 258 -1.41 30.44 -2.15
N PHE A 259 -1.51 29.12 -2.33
CA PHE A 259 -1.15 28.42 -3.56
C PHE A 259 -2.10 27.23 -3.78
N PRO A 260 -2.29 26.79 -5.04
CA PRO A 260 -3.21 25.72 -5.36
C PRO A 260 -2.82 24.38 -4.72
N LEU A 261 -3.81 23.71 -4.13
CA LEU A 261 -3.67 22.33 -3.66
C LEU A 261 -4.47 21.37 -4.56
N LYS A 262 -3.80 20.33 -5.04
CA LYS A 262 -4.42 19.26 -5.85
C LYS A 262 -4.22 17.91 -5.18
N ALA A 263 -5.31 17.26 -4.78
CA ALA A 263 -5.26 15.87 -4.37
C ALA A 263 -4.87 14.97 -5.57
N ILE A 264 -3.95 14.03 -5.34
CA ILE A 264 -3.52 13.03 -6.32
C ILE A 264 -3.68 11.63 -5.73
N GLU A 265 -3.67 10.61 -6.60
CA GLU A 265 -3.81 9.23 -6.14
C GLU A 265 -2.64 8.80 -5.25
N ALA A 266 -2.93 7.98 -4.24
CA ALA A 266 -1.93 7.57 -3.27
C ALA A 266 -0.72 6.85 -3.88
N LEU A 267 -0.91 5.99 -4.88
CA LEU A 267 0.24 5.33 -5.54
C LEU A 267 1.09 6.32 -6.37
N GLN A 268 0.47 7.33 -6.98
CA GLN A 268 1.19 8.40 -7.66
C GLN A 268 1.96 9.25 -6.66
N PHE A 269 1.33 9.63 -5.55
CA PHE A 269 1.98 10.34 -4.45
C PHE A 269 3.19 9.56 -3.93
N MET A 270 3.02 8.28 -3.61
CA MET A 270 4.10 7.41 -3.14
C MET A 270 5.23 7.24 -4.17
N SER A 271 4.93 7.37 -5.47
CA SER A 271 5.96 7.34 -6.52
C SER A 271 6.78 8.63 -6.63
N LEU A 272 6.21 9.75 -6.17
CA LEU A 272 6.80 11.08 -6.27
C LEU A 272 7.42 11.52 -4.93
N ILE A 273 7.10 10.90 -3.80
CA ILE A 273 7.80 11.19 -2.54
C ILE A 273 9.11 10.41 -2.41
N GLY A 274 9.97 10.88 -1.51
CA GLY A 274 11.18 10.17 -1.12
C GLY A 274 10.89 9.13 -0.04
N THR A 275 11.35 9.43 1.16
CA THR A 275 11.14 8.56 2.31
C THR A 275 9.82 8.86 3.00
N GLU A 276 9.49 10.15 3.09
CA GLU A 276 8.33 10.72 3.78
C GLU A 276 8.11 12.15 3.27
N PRO A 277 6.88 12.69 3.34
CA PRO A 277 6.60 14.08 3.01
C PRO A 277 6.91 15.00 4.21
N PRO A 278 7.18 16.30 4.00
CA PRO A 278 7.12 17.01 2.72
C PRO A 278 8.35 16.75 1.84
N ARG A 279 8.14 16.77 0.52
CA ARG A 279 9.21 16.80 -0.49
C ARG A 279 8.97 17.94 -1.47
N PHE A 280 10.02 18.62 -1.88
CA PHE A 280 9.93 19.76 -2.80
C PHE A 280 10.66 19.47 -4.09
N TYR A 281 10.10 19.94 -5.20
CA TYR A 281 10.59 19.75 -6.55
C TYR A 281 10.71 21.09 -7.27
N VAL A 282 11.84 21.34 -7.93
CA VAL A 282 11.88 22.31 -9.02
C VAL A 282 11.67 21.54 -10.31
N ILE A 283 10.64 21.93 -11.06
CA ILE A 283 10.27 21.27 -12.31
C ILE A 283 10.28 22.27 -13.46
N ARG A 284 10.58 21.80 -14.68
CA ARG A 284 10.40 22.58 -15.91
C ARG A 284 9.86 21.68 -17.02
N ASP A 285 8.80 22.13 -17.69
CA ASP A 285 8.14 21.39 -18.78
C ASP A 285 7.81 19.93 -18.42
N GLY A 286 7.35 19.72 -17.18
CA GLY A 286 7.00 18.43 -16.58
C GLY A 286 8.18 17.57 -16.10
N ALA A 287 9.42 17.96 -16.36
CA ALA A 287 10.62 17.24 -15.92
C ALA A 287 11.08 17.73 -14.54
N SER A 288 11.52 16.80 -13.69
CA SER A 288 12.17 17.16 -12.42
C SER A 288 13.60 17.63 -12.69
N LEU A 289 13.93 18.86 -12.29
CA LEU A 289 15.28 19.42 -12.37
C LEU A 289 16.06 19.18 -11.07
N ALA A 290 15.39 19.40 -9.93
CA ALA A 290 15.96 19.19 -8.61
C ALA A 290 14.88 18.79 -7.62
N GLN A 291 15.28 18.11 -6.54
CA GLN A 291 14.37 17.71 -5.45
C GLN A 291 15.07 17.77 -4.10
N THR A 292 14.31 18.01 -3.02
CA THR A 292 14.82 17.99 -1.65
C THR A 292 13.78 17.46 -0.65
N ASP A 293 14.25 16.78 0.40
CA ASP A 293 13.45 16.06 1.42
C ASP A 293 13.57 16.73 2.81
N ILE A 294 13.54 18.07 2.86
CA ILE A 294 13.68 18.81 4.12
C ILE A 294 12.35 18.75 4.87
N LEU A 295 12.32 18.02 5.99
CA LEU A 295 11.12 17.80 6.80
C LEU A 295 10.53 19.10 7.38
N ASP A 296 11.38 19.92 8.01
CA ASP A 296 11.00 21.19 8.62
C ASP A 296 11.75 22.34 7.92
N PRO A 297 11.34 22.73 6.71
CA PRO A 297 12.07 23.73 5.94
C PRO A 297 11.97 25.10 6.59
N THR A 298 13.07 25.85 6.60
CA THR A 298 13.03 27.30 6.78
C THR A 298 12.95 28.02 5.43
N LEU A 299 12.60 29.30 5.44
CA LEU A 299 12.60 30.11 4.22
C LEU A 299 13.98 30.12 3.55
N GLU A 300 15.05 30.25 4.35
CA GLU A 300 16.43 30.26 3.86
C GLU A 300 16.81 28.92 3.20
N ASP A 301 16.33 27.80 3.73
CA ASP A 301 16.58 26.47 3.16
C ASP A 301 15.95 26.32 1.77
N LEU A 302 14.70 26.74 1.61
CA LEU A 302 14.02 26.69 0.31
C LEU A 302 14.65 27.67 -0.68
N GLN A 303 15.03 28.87 -0.25
CA GLN A 303 15.74 29.82 -1.12
C GLN A 303 17.09 29.27 -1.59
N LYS A 304 17.88 28.64 -0.70
CA LYS A 304 19.14 27.98 -1.08
C LYS A 304 18.91 26.85 -2.07
N PHE A 305 17.86 26.06 -1.86
CA PHE A 305 17.47 24.99 -2.77
C PHE A 305 17.09 25.54 -4.16
N LEU A 306 16.27 26.60 -4.23
CA LEU A 306 15.89 27.25 -5.49
C LEU A 306 17.11 27.85 -6.22
N ALA A 307 17.99 28.54 -5.50
CA ALA A 307 19.20 29.16 -6.05
C ALA A 307 20.20 28.14 -6.62
N THR A 308 20.27 26.94 -6.03
CA THR A 308 21.12 25.85 -6.53
C THR A 308 20.51 25.12 -7.72
N SER A 309 19.18 25.14 -7.84
CA SER A 309 18.42 24.47 -8.92
C SER A 309 18.33 25.29 -10.20
N SER A 310 18.58 26.60 -10.15
CA SER A 310 18.53 27.51 -11.29
C SER A 310 19.82 27.53 -12.16
N LYS A 311 20.81 26.68 -11.84
CA LYS A 311 22.09 26.57 -12.57
C LYS A 311 22.09 25.37 -13.51
#